data_AF-A0AAP5JXT1-F1
#
_entry.id   AF-A0AAP5JXT1-F1
#
_cell.length_a   1.000
_cell.length_b   1.000
_cell.length_c   1.000
_cell.angle_alpha   90.00
_cell.angle_beta   90.00
_cell.angle_gamma   90.00
#
_symmetry.space_group_name_H-M   'P 1'
#
loop_
_entity.id
_entity.type
_entity.pdbx_description
1 polymer ?
#
loop_
_entity_poly.entity_id
_entity_poly.type
_entity_poly.pdbx_seq_one_letter_code
_entity_poly.pdbx_strand_id
1 'polypeptide(L)'
;MPRFAKNIDSTYIEEEFSEIYEEEKDKITIEDYIKIDSEEFFAGIFGYLYSPYPQIREQIQREAPKTCEFIKNLVENYQPDESTEAA
;
A
#
# COMPACT_ATOMS: atom_id res chain seq x y z
N MET A 1 -14.89 23.62 -15.45
CA MET A 1 -14.50 22.19 -15.52
C MET A 1 -14.39 21.68 -14.10
N PRO A 2 -15.01 20.54 -13.75
CA PRO A 2 -15.10 20.13 -12.35
C PRO A 2 -13.72 19.65 -11.88
N ARG A 3 -13.21 20.29 -10.82
CA ARG A 3 -12.11 19.75 -10.02
C ARG A 3 -12.70 18.63 -9.18
N PHE A 4 -12.58 17.39 -9.63
CA PHE A 4 -12.74 16.23 -8.76
C PHE A 4 -11.44 16.07 -7.96
N ALA A 5 -11.12 17.06 -7.12
CA ALA A 5 -10.34 16.75 -5.93
C ALA A 5 -11.30 15.97 -5.04
N LYS A 6 -11.39 14.66 -5.31
CA LYS A 6 -12.08 13.72 -4.44
C LYS A 6 -11.28 13.82 -3.15
N ASN A 7 -11.85 14.48 -2.14
CA ASN A 7 -11.46 14.26 -0.76
C ASN A 7 -11.64 12.75 -0.57
N ILE A 8 -10.58 11.98 -0.77
CA ILE A 8 -10.59 10.57 -0.44
C ILE A 8 -10.59 10.58 1.08
N ASP A 9 -11.75 10.29 1.66
CA ASP A 9 -11.90 10.24 3.10
C ASP A 9 -10.96 9.16 3.64
N SER A 10 -10.12 9.51 4.63
CA SER A 10 -9.11 8.59 5.20
C SER A 10 -9.75 7.28 5.65
N THR A 11 -10.99 7.36 6.14
CA THR A 11 -11.81 6.22 6.54
C THR A 11 -12.14 5.28 5.38
N TYR A 12 -12.38 5.78 4.17
CA TYR A 12 -12.66 4.92 3.01
C TYR A 12 -11.39 4.16 2.56
N ILE A 13 -10.23 4.80 2.65
CA ILE A 13 -8.93 4.17 2.33
C ILE A 13 -8.62 3.07 3.35
N GLU A 14 -8.86 3.34 4.64
CA GLU A 14 -8.67 2.36 5.71
C GLU A 14 -9.61 1.15 5.56
N GLU A 15 -10.89 1.37 5.24
CA GLU A 15 -11.86 0.29 4.99
C GLU A 15 -11.48 -0.55 3.78
N GLU A 16 -11.17 0.08 2.63
CA GLU A 16 -10.75 -0.62 1.41
C GLU A 16 -9.48 -1.45 1.65
N PHE A 17 -8.52 -0.88 2.37
CA PHE A 17 -7.28 -1.57 2.67
C PHE A 17 -7.47 -2.72 3.67
N SER A 18 -8.36 -2.57 4.66
CA SER A 18 -8.67 -3.64 5.62
C SER A 18 -9.22 -4.89 4.94
N GLU A 19 -10.04 -4.74 3.89
CA GLU A 19 -10.54 -5.88 3.12
C GLU A 19 -9.40 -6.59 2.37
N ILE A 20 -8.51 -5.81 1.73
CA ILE A 20 -7.34 -6.35 1.02
C ILE A 20 -6.41 -7.10 1.99
N TYR A 21 -6.18 -6.53 3.18
CA TYR A 21 -5.35 -7.13 4.23
C TYR A 21 -5.88 -8.51 4.66
N GLU A 22 -7.17 -8.61 5.02
CA GLU A 22 -7.76 -9.88 5.45
C GLU A 22 -7.71 -10.96 4.35
N GLU A 23 -7.78 -10.57 3.08
CA GLU A 23 -7.67 -11.51 1.96
C GLU A 23 -6.24 -11.99 1.66
N GLU A 24 -5.22 -11.16 1.89
CA GLU A 24 -3.86 -11.41 1.41
C GLU A 24 -2.85 -11.75 2.53
N LYS A 25 -3.10 -11.37 3.79
CA LYS A 25 -2.13 -11.56 4.90
C LYS A 25 -1.62 -12.99 5.04
N ASP A 26 -2.50 -13.98 4.91
CA ASP A 26 -2.15 -15.39 5.09
C ASP A 26 -1.38 -15.98 3.91
N LYS A 27 -1.30 -15.27 2.78
CA LYS A 27 -0.55 -15.70 1.57
C LYS A 27 0.94 -15.34 1.66
N ILE A 28 1.32 -14.44 2.57
CA ILE A 28 2.69 -14.01 2.75
C ILE A 28 3.55 -15.13 3.29
N THR A 29 4.72 -15.33 2.67
CA THR A 29 5.68 -16.34 3.13
C THR A 29 7.05 -15.77 3.52
N ILE A 30 7.27 -14.47 3.29
CA ILE A 30 8.57 -13.83 3.57
C ILE A 30 8.82 -13.67 5.06
N GLU A 31 7.88 -13.09 5.80
CA GLU A 31 7.96 -12.84 7.24
C GLU A 31 6.57 -12.86 7.87
N ASP A 32 6.46 -13.48 9.05
CA ASP A 32 5.19 -13.56 9.78
C ASP A 32 4.85 -12.27 10.54
N TYR A 33 5.84 -11.43 10.85
CA TYR A 33 5.64 -10.18 11.58
C TYR A 33 4.70 -9.22 10.83
N ILE A 34 4.81 -9.16 9.50
CA ILE A 34 3.98 -8.28 8.69
C ILE A 34 2.52 -8.74 8.61
N LYS A 35 2.14 -9.86 9.24
CA LYS A 35 0.76 -10.38 9.29
C LYS A 35 0.02 -10.01 10.58
N ILE A 36 0.66 -9.25 11.48
CA ILE A 36 0.11 -8.96 12.82
C ILE A 36 -1.09 -8.02 12.71
N ASP A 37 -0.94 -6.95 11.93
CA ASP A 37 -1.97 -5.96 11.69
C ASP A 37 -1.83 -5.35 10.28
N SER A 38 -2.83 -4.56 9.90
CA SER A 38 -2.89 -3.93 8.59
C SER A 38 -1.74 -2.94 8.37
N GLU A 39 -1.33 -2.21 9.41
CA GLU A 39 -0.31 -1.18 9.35
C GLU A 39 1.07 -1.77 9.06
N GLU A 40 1.44 -2.83 9.77
CA GLU A 40 2.68 -3.59 9.54
C GLU A 40 2.64 -4.33 8.21
N PHE A 41 1.47 -4.83 7.81
CA PHE A 41 1.28 -5.41 6.49
C PHE A 41 1.56 -4.37 5.40
N PHE A 42 0.93 -3.19 5.47
CA PHE A 42 1.16 -2.10 4.52
C PHE A 42 2.64 -1.72 4.45
N ALA A 43 3.26 -1.44 5.60
CA ALA A 43 4.65 -1.02 5.68
C ALA A 43 5.61 -2.10 5.14
N GLY A 44 5.34 -3.36 5.49
CA GLY A 44 6.07 -4.53 5.00
C GLY A 44 5.98 -4.68 3.49
N ILE A 45 4.77 -4.74 2.93
CA ILE A 45 4.59 -4.87 1.47
C ILE A 45 5.19 -3.67 0.74
N PHE A 46 5.05 -2.45 1.26
CA PHE A 46 5.68 -1.26 0.70
C PHE A 46 7.20 -1.40 0.63
N GLY A 47 7.85 -1.78 1.73
CA GLY A 47 9.29 -2.00 1.78
C GLY A 47 9.75 -3.09 0.82
N TYR A 48 9.00 -4.20 0.70
CA TYR A 48 9.33 -5.30 -0.19
C TYR A 48 9.11 -4.97 -1.67
N LEU A 49 8.05 -4.21 -1.99
CA LEU A 49 7.73 -3.80 -3.36
C LEU A 49 8.83 -2.94 -3.98
N TYR A 50 9.50 -2.11 -3.17
CA TYR A 50 10.61 -1.25 -3.59
C TYR A 50 11.99 -1.75 -3.12
N SER A 51 12.07 -2.99 -2.65
CA SER A 51 13.33 -3.64 -2.25
C SER A 51 14.35 -3.62 -3.39
N PRO A 52 15.67 -3.46 -3.12
CA PRO A 52 16.69 -3.57 -4.15
C PRO A 52 16.76 -4.97 -4.78
N TYR A 53 16.25 -6.00 -4.09
CA TYR A 53 16.32 -7.40 -4.50
C TYR A 53 15.15 -7.81 -5.41
N PRO A 54 15.38 -8.14 -6.70
CA PRO A 54 14.31 -8.48 -7.63
C PRO A 54 13.44 -9.65 -7.18
N GLN A 55 14.04 -10.69 -6.61
CA GLN A 55 13.32 -11.88 -6.15
C GLN A 55 12.29 -11.57 -5.05
N ILE A 56 12.58 -10.59 -4.19
CA ILE A 56 11.65 -10.15 -3.14
C ILE A 56 10.48 -9.40 -3.77
N ARG A 57 10.77 -8.50 -4.73
CA ARG A 57 9.73 -7.76 -5.46
C ARG A 57 8.80 -8.71 -6.23
N GLU A 58 9.36 -9.71 -6.91
CA GLU A 58 8.59 -10.71 -7.65
C GLU A 58 7.74 -11.58 -6.73
N GLN A 59 8.30 -12.00 -5.60
CA GLN A 59 7.58 -12.77 -4.60
C GLN A 59 6.37 -11.98 -4.06
N ILE A 60 6.59 -10.73 -3.65
CA ILE A 60 5.52 -9.95 -3.02
C ILE A 60 4.41 -9.58 -3.99
N GLN A 61 4.74 -9.32 -5.26
CA GLN A 61 3.76 -9.08 -6.32
C GLN A 61 2.92 -10.33 -6.64
N ARG A 62 3.44 -11.53 -6.39
CA ARG A 62 2.71 -12.79 -6.55
C ARG A 62 1.84 -13.12 -5.33
N GLU A 63 2.35 -12.86 -4.12
CA GLU A 63 1.69 -13.22 -2.86
C GLU A 63 0.60 -12.21 -2.46
N ALA A 64 0.83 -10.92 -2.67
CA ALA A 64 -0.08 -9.82 -2.35
C ALA A 64 -0.29 -8.86 -3.54
N PRO A 65 -0.83 -9.36 -4.67
CA PRO A 65 -1.01 -8.56 -5.88
C PRO A 65 -1.92 -7.35 -5.67
N LYS A 66 -3.01 -7.47 -4.90
CA LYS A 66 -3.95 -6.35 -4.68
C LYS A 66 -3.32 -5.27 -3.83
N THR A 67 -2.59 -5.66 -2.77
CA THR A 67 -1.84 -4.71 -1.94
C THR A 67 -0.79 -3.97 -2.75
N CYS A 68 -0.08 -4.68 -3.63
CA CYS A 68 0.91 -4.05 -4.52
C CYS A 68 0.27 -3.04 -5.47
N GLU A 69 -0.91 -3.35 -6.03
CA GLU A 69 -1.66 -2.43 -6.89
C GLU A 69 -2.16 -1.22 -6.10
N PHE A 70 -2.72 -1.44 -4.91
CA PHE A 70 -3.18 -0.40 -4.00
C PHE A 70 -2.06 0.60 -3.67
N ILE A 71 -0.88 0.11 -3.28
CA ILE A 71 0.28 0.95 -2.97
C ILE A 71 0.74 1.75 -4.21
N LYS A 72 0.81 1.11 -5.38
CA LYS A 72 1.19 1.81 -6.62
C LYS A 72 0.22 2.94 -6.96
N ASN A 73 -1.08 2.67 -6.83
CA ASN A 73 -2.11 3.67 -7.07
C ASN A 73 -1.98 4.86 -6.10
N LEU A 74 -1.68 4.61 -4.82
CA LEU A 74 -1.42 5.69 -3.86
C LEU A 74 -0.21 6.52 -4.24
N VAL A 75 0.90 5.88 -4.63
CA VAL A 75 2.13 6.57 -5.02
C VAL A 75 1.95 7.38 -6.32
N GLU A 76 1.27 6.82 -7.32
CA GLU A 76 1.03 7.50 -8.60
C GLU A 76 0.06 8.67 -8.49
N ASN A 77 -0.95 8.56 -7.62
CA ASN A 77 -1.92 9.62 -7.38
C ASN A 77 -1.50 10.58 -6.26
N TYR A 78 -0.31 10.39 -5.67
CA TYR A 78 0.20 11.30 -4.66
C TYR A 78 0.43 12.68 -5.27
N GLN A 79 -0.40 13.64 -4.86
CA GLN A 79 -0.19 15.05 -5.15
C GLN A 79 0.38 15.67 -3.87
N PRO A 80 1.63 16.15 -3.86
CA PRO A 80 2.14 16.88 -2.71
C PRO A 80 1.29 18.14 -2.52
N ASP A 81 0.74 18.33 -1.33
CA ASP A 81 0.08 19.58 -0.99
C ASP A 81 1.13 20.72 -1.07
N GLU A 82 0.87 21.72 -1.92
CA GLU A 82 1.70 22.93 -2.11
C GLU A 82 1.93 23.74 -0.80
N SER A 83 1.39 23.29 0.34
CA SER A 83 1.56 23.93 1.65
C SER A 83 2.76 23.41 2.47
N THR A 84 3.49 22.39 2.01
CA THR A 84 4.64 21.82 2.75
C THR A 84 6.02 22.22 2.22
N GLU A 85 6.10 23.07 1.19
CA GLU A 85 7.38 23.57 0.64
C GLU A 85 7.82 24.93 1.25
N ALA A 86 7.41 25.22 2.48
CA ALA A 86 7.86 26.39 3.24
C ALA A 86 8.43 25.98 4.60
N ALA A 87 9.63 25.39 4.60
CA ALA A 87 10.49 25.28 5.78
C ALA A 87 11.97 25.36 5.39
#